data_AF-A0A221KFU2-F1
#
_entry.id   AF-A0A221KFU2-F1
#
_cell.length_a   1.000
_cell.length_b   1.000
_cell.length_c   1.000
_cell.angle_alpha   90.00
_cell.angle_beta   90.00
_cell.angle_gamma   90.00
#
_symmetry.space_group_name_H-M   'P 1'
#
loop_
_entity.id
_entity.type
_entity.pdbx_description
1 polymer ?
#
loop_
_entity_poly.entity_id
_entity_poly.type
_entity_poly.pdbx_seq_one_letter_code
_entity_poly.pdbx_strand_id
1 'polypeptide(L)'
;MQKISKLAVPSMAKKPRHSAAHSISTEETPVTTPLNLPAQPPQRRHLVITRHPGAVQWVRHLLSPTAVESLPHLHTQDIDPNVSYYGVFPLNLAAAICAAGAECWALTLDMPPELRGQELSAEQLRALNATLVRYDVQRVGDPLKAGAN
;
A
#
# COMPACT_ATOMS: atom_id res chain seq x y z
N MET A 1 14.91 -52.82 -21.75
CA MET A 1 15.56 -53.94 -21.02
C MET A 1 15.39 -53.74 -19.52
N GLN A 2 15.35 -54.82 -18.74
CA GLN A 2 15.37 -54.77 -17.27
C GLN A 2 16.81 -54.76 -16.74
N LYS A 3 17.07 -54.14 -15.57
CA LYS A 3 18.03 -54.68 -14.59
C LYS A 3 17.79 -54.14 -13.17
N ILE A 4 17.42 -55.07 -12.31
CA ILE A 4 17.12 -54.97 -10.89
C ILE A 4 18.35 -54.74 -10.00
N SER A 5 18.13 -53.96 -8.94
CA SER A 5 18.56 -54.16 -7.53
C SER A 5 20.02 -54.50 -7.15
N LYS A 6 20.51 -53.81 -6.10
CA LYS A 6 21.31 -54.43 -5.02
C LYS A 6 21.13 -53.68 -3.68
N LEU A 7 21.57 -54.30 -2.58
CA LEU A 7 21.14 -54.00 -1.20
C LEU A 7 22.33 -53.93 -0.21
N ALA A 8 22.07 -53.31 0.95
CA ALA A 8 22.69 -53.52 2.28
C ALA A 8 24.14 -53.03 2.63
N VAL A 9 24.19 -52.09 3.61
CA VAL A 9 24.88 -52.06 4.95
C VAL A 9 25.70 -53.29 5.45
N PRO A 10 26.51 -53.23 6.56
CA PRO A 10 26.81 -52.14 7.56
C PRO A 10 28.29 -52.04 8.08
N SER A 11 28.55 -51.15 9.08
CA SER A 11 29.08 -51.52 10.43
C SER A 11 30.39 -50.89 11.02
N MET A 12 30.26 -50.36 12.26
CA MET A 12 31.17 -50.30 13.45
C MET A 12 32.68 -49.93 13.43
N ALA A 13 33.03 -48.91 14.24
CA ALA A 13 34.10 -48.92 15.28
C ALA A 13 33.90 -47.71 16.26
N LYS A 14 33.45 -47.90 17.51
CA LYS A 14 34.17 -48.17 18.80
C LYS A 14 34.65 -46.93 19.60
N LYS A 15 33.99 -46.73 20.77
CA LYS A 15 34.44 -46.00 22.01
C LYS A 15 35.76 -46.60 22.56
N PRO A 16 36.52 -45.98 23.52
CA PRO A 16 36.07 -45.20 24.71
C PRO A 16 37.05 -44.03 25.10
N ARG A 17 37.22 -43.44 26.32
CA ARG A 17 36.54 -43.36 27.66
C ARG A 17 37.15 -42.17 28.49
N HIS A 18 36.39 -41.59 29.44
CA HIS A 18 36.86 -40.89 30.68
C HIS A 18 37.72 -39.58 30.56
N SER A 19 37.79 -38.65 31.54
CA SER A 19 36.96 -38.29 32.71
C SER A 19 37.41 -36.91 33.29
N ALA A 20 36.58 -36.26 34.12
CA ALA A 20 36.87 -35.08 34.97
C ALA A 20 37.14 -33.73 34.22
N ALA A 21 36.96 -32.53 34.80
CA ALA A 21 36.36 -32.13 36.10
C ALA A 21 35.82 -30.68 36.04
N HIS A 22 34.98 -30.30 37.03
CA HIS A 22 34.67 -28.95 37.54
C HIS A 22 34.87 -27.70 36.65
N SER A 23 33.79 -26.94 36.42
CA SER A 23 33.66 -25.57 36.96
C SER A 23 32.21 -25.05 36.84
N ILE A 24 31.87 -24.04 37.64
CA ILE A 24 30.56 -23.40 37.69
C ILE A 24 30.55 -22.23 36.70
N SER A 25 29.50 -22.13 35.89
CA SER A 25 29.17 -20.91 35.14
C SER A 25 27.69 -20.59 35.32
N THR A 26 27.37 -19.35 35.65
CA THR A 26 26.00 -18.85 35.77
C THR A 26 25.34 -18.82 34.39
N GLU A 27 24.18 -19.46 34.24
CA GLU A 27 23.31 -19.20 33.08
C GLU A 27 22.63 -17.83 33.25
N GLU A 28 23.30 -16.78 32.76
CA GLU A 28 22.68 -15.47 32.60
C GLU A 28 21.54 -15.57 31.59
N THR A 29 20.31 -15.29 32.03
CA THR A 29 19.16 -15.24 31.13
C THR A 29 19.34 -14.10 30.13
N PRO A 30 19.29 -14.36 28.81
CA PRO A 30 19.45 -13.29 27.82
C PRO A 30 18.24 -12.36 27.91
N VAL A 31 18.46 -11.14 28.43
CA VAL A 31 17.49 -10.05 28.33
C VAL A 31 17.42 -9.64 26.86
N THR A 32 16.51 -10.28 26.12
CA THR A 32 16.09 -9.84 24.79
C THR A 32 15.25 -8.57 24.92
N THR A 33 15.93 -7.44 25.09
CA THR A 33 15.36 -6.12 24.82
C THR A 33 14.73 -6.17 23.43
N PRO A 34 13.41 -5.99 23.28
CA PRO A 34 12.78 -6.06 21.97
C PRO A 34 13.34 -4.91 21.12
N LEU A 35 13.90 -5.26 19.96
CA LEU A 35 14.42 -4.28 19.02
C LEU A 35 13.25 -3.38 18.59
N ASN A 36 13.28 -2.11 19.00
CA ASN A 36 12.24 -1.15 18.69
C ASN A 36 12.29 -0.77 17.20
N LEU A 37 11.75 -1.65 16.35
CA LEU A 37 11.50 -1.36 14.95
C LEU A 37 10.64 -0.08 14.86
N PRO A 38 10.92 0.83 13.92
CA PRO A 38 10.04 1.97 13.69
C PRO A 38 8.64 1.44 13.39
N ALA A 39 7.64 2.03 14.05
CA ALA A 39 6.25 1.62 13.87
C ALA A 39 5.93 1.58 12.38
N GLN A 40 5.60 0.38 11.87
CA GLN A 40 5.25 0.22 10.46
C GLN A 40 4.09 1.16 10.15
N PRO A 41 4.14 1.93 9.04
CA PRO A 41 3.04 2.82 8.70
C PRO A 41 1.75 1.98 8.59
N PRO A 42 0.61 2.49 9.09
CA PRO A 42 -0.63 1.73 9.09
C PRO A 42 -0.94 1.26 7.67
N GLN A 43 -1.28 -0.02 7.52
CA GLN A 43 -1.55 -0.63 6.21
C GLN A 43 -2.87 -0.06 5.65
N ARG A 44 -2.78 1.09 4.99
CA ARG A 44 -3.91 1.77 4.39
C ARG A 44 -4.47 0.96 3.22
N ARG A 45 -5.79 0.95 3.06
CA ARG A 45 -6.46 0.45 1.86
C ARG A 45 -6.34 1.47 0.74
N HIS A 46 -6.10 1.01 -0.50
CA HIS A 46 -6.03 1.89 -1.66
C HIS A 46 -7.34 1.84 -2.46
N LEU A 47 -7.97 2.99 -2.68
CA LEU A 47 -9.29 3.06 -3.29
C LEU A 47 -9.34 4.15 -4.38
N VAL A 48 -9.54 3.75 -5.64
CA VAL A 48 -9.66 4.70 -6.76
C VAL A 48 -11.12 5.12 -6.93
N ILE A 49 -11.39 6.42 -6.86
CA ILE A 49 -12.73 7.00 -7.07
C ILE A 49 -12.79 7.58 -8.47
N THR A 50 -13.29 6.78 -9.42
CA THR A 50 -13.41 7.18 -10.83
C THR A 50 -14.34 6.26 -11.62
N ARG A 51 -14.89 6.79 -12.71
CA ARG A 51 -15.60 6.02 -13.75
C ARG A 51 -14.70 5.67 -14.94
N HIS A 52 -13.46 6.17 -14.94
CA HIS A 52 -12.50 6.09 -16.05
C HIS A 52 -11.62 4.84 -15.92
N PRO A 53 -11.85 3.75 -16.69
CA PRO A 53 -11.14 2.49 -16.52
C PRO A 53 -9.63 2.59 -16.74
N GLY A 54 -9.18 3.50 -17.62
CA GLY A 54 -7.74 3.70 -17.85
C GLY A 54 -7.01 4.23 -16.62
N ALA A 55 -7.66 5.11 -15.85
CA ALA A 55 -7.12 5.62 -14.58
C ALA A 55 -7.03 4.52 -13.51
N VAL A 56 -8.05 3.65 -13.40
CA VAL A 56 -8.01 2.51 -12.45
C VAL A 56 -6.87 1.55 -12.79
N GLN A 57 -6.72 1.21 -14.06
CA GLN A 57 -5.62 0.36 -14.55
C GLN A 57 -4.26 1.01 -14.29
N TRP A 58 -4.12 2.31 -14.56
CA TRP A 58 -2.87 3.04 -14.35
C TRP A 58 -2.45 3.08 -12.87
N VAL A 59 -3.36 3.39 -11.94
CA VAL A 59 -3.06 3.34 -10.49
C VAL A 59 -2.75 1.91 -10.03
N ARG A 60 -3.44 0.90 -10.55
CA ARG A 60 -3.13 -0.53 -10.29
C ARG A 60 -1.72 -0.92 -10.73
N HIS A 61 -1.24 -0.42 -11.87
CA HIS A 61 0.14 -0.65 -12.32
C HIS A 61 1.19 0.05 -11.46
N LEU A 62 0.84 1.18 -10.82
CA LEU A 62 1.77 2.00 -10.03
C LEU A 62 1.90 1.54 -8.57
N LEU A 63 0.81 1.08 -7.95
CA LEU A 63 0.80 0.66 -6.54
C LEU A 63 0.99 -0.85 -6.40
N SER A 64 -0.01 -1.63 -6.82
CA SER A 64 0.01 -3.08 -7.04
C SER A 64 -1.39 -3.53 -7.48
N PRO A 65 -1.59 -4.37 -8.52
CA PRO A 65 -2.92 -4.63 -9.07
C PRO A 65 -3.92 -5.26 -8.09
N THR A 66 -3.43 -6.06 -7.13
CA THR A 66 -4.24 -6.79 -6.14
C THR A 66 -4.59 -5.98 -4.89
N ALA A 67 -3.94 -4.83 -4.66
CA ALA A 67 -4.10 -4.03 -3.43
C ALA A 67 -5.03 -2.82 -3.59
N VAL A 68 -5.61 -2.63 -4.79
CA VAL A 68 -6.32 -1.39 -5.18
C VAL A 68 -7.76 -1.70 -5.59
N GLU A 69 -8.69 -1.29 -4.73
CA GLU A 69 -10.13 -1.28 -4.96
C GLU A 69 -10.54 -0.08 -5.84
N SER A 70 -11.76 -0.07 -6.38
CA SER A 70 -12.24 1.03 -7.24
C SER A 70 -13.75 1.22 -7.19
N LEU A 71 -14.22 2.46 -7.01
CA LEU A 71 -15.64 2.84 -7.00
C LEU A 71 -15.92 4.00 -7.98
N PRO A 72 -17.13 4.08 -8.57
CA PRO A 72 -17.50 5.16 -9.48
C PRO A 72 -17.76 6.51 -8.78
N HIS A 73 -17.96 6.50 -7.46
CA HIS A 73 -18.31 7.66 -6.64
C HIS A 73 -17.91 7.41 -5.18
N LEU A 74 -17.84 8.48 -4.38
CA LEU A 74 -17.62 8.47 -2.93
C LEU A 74 -18.50 9.57 -2.32
N HIS A 75 -19.32 9.22 -1.33
CA HIS A 75 -20.05 10.21 -0.54
C HIS A 75 -19.26 10.56 0.73
N THR A 76 -19.54 11.73 1.31
CA THR A 76 -18.78 12.26 2.46
C THR A 76 -18.97 11.47 3.76
N GLN A 77 -20.06 10.72 3.90
CA GLN A 77 -20.29 9.84 5.05
C GLN A 77 -19.62 8.47 4.93
N ASP A 78 -19.09 8.12 3.75
CA ASP A 78 -18.44 6.83 3.47
C ASP A 78 -16.90 6.93 3.55
N ILE A 79 -16.38 7.98 4.19
CA ILE A 79 -14.95 8.27 4.29
C ILE A 79 -14.35 7.52 5.49
N ASP A 80 -13.43 6.60 5.21
CA ASP A 80 -12.68 5.81 6.20
C ASP A 80 -11.29 6.45 6.42
N PRO A 81 -10.93 6.85 7.66
CA PRO A 81 -9.62 7.44 7.97
C PRO A 81 -8.42 6.54 7.63
N ASN A 82 -8.63 5.24 7.40
CA ASN A 82 -7.60 4.26 7.07
C ASN A 82 -7.42 4.06 5.56
N VAL A 83 -8.14 4.79 4.71
CA VAL A 83 -8.04 4.69 3.24
C VAL A 83 -7.15 5.80 2.65
N SER A 84 -6.38 5.44 1.63
CA SER A 84 -5.80 6.38 0.68
C SER A 84 -6.67 6.42 -0.58
N TYR A 85 -7.25 7.59 -0.86
CA TYR A 85 -8.20 7.84 -1.94
C TYR A 85 -7.50 8.44 -3.16
N TYR A 86 -7.68 7.84 -4.33
CA TYR A 86 -7.04 8.24 -5.59
C TYR A 86 -8.08 8.69 -6.62
N GLY A 87 -7.91 9.86 -7.25
CA GLY A 87 -8.84 10.30 -8.29
C GLY A 87 -8.70 11.75 -8.71
N VAL A 88 -9.81 12.35 -9.15
CA VAL A 88 -9.96 13.79 -9.38
C VAL A 88 -11.23 14.22 -8.64
N PHE A 89 -11.07 14.99 -7.57
CA PHE A 89 -12.13 15.26 -6.60
C PHE A 89 -12.63 16.71 -6.69
N PRO A 90 -13.95 16.96 -6.52
CA PRO A 90 -14.45 18.27 -6.13
C PRO A 90 -13.78 18.73 -4.83
N LEU A 91 -13.40 20.02 -4.74
CA LEU A 91 -12.64 20.55 -3.59
C LEU A 91 -13.32 20.33 -2.23
N ASN A 92 -14.66 20.33 -2.18
CA ASN A 92 -15.42 20.03 -0.97
C ASN A 92 -15.32 18.55 -0.54
N LEU A 93 -15.15 17.61 -1.48
CA LEU A 93 -14.94 16.20 -1.17
C LEU A 93 -13.47 15.96 -0.77
N ALA A 94 -12.51 16.56 -1.46
CA ALA A 94 -11.10 16.52 -1.07
C ALA A 94 -10.90 17.07 0.35
N ALA A 95 -11.57 18.17 0.70
CA ALA A 95 -11.53 18.73 2.05
C ALA A 95 -12.16 17.80 3.10
N ALA A 96 -13.23 17.08 2.77
CA ALA A 96 -13.82 16.09 3.67
C ALA A 96 -12.90 14.87 3.90
N ILE A 97 -12.19 14.41 2.86
CA ILE A 97 -11.20 13.33 2.96
C ILE A 97 -10.06 13.75 3.91
N CYS A 98 -9.50 14.94 3.72
CA CYS A 98 -8.40 15.44 4.55
C CYS A 98 -8.85 15.70 6.00
N ALA A 99 -10.03 16.29 6.20
CA ALA A 99 -10.59 16.54 7.54
C ALA A 99 -10.91 15.25 8.33
N ALA A 100 -11.15 14.13 7.64
CA ALA A 100 -11.29 12.81 8.28
C ALA A 100 -9.95 12.15 8.66
N GLY A 101 -8.80 12.69 8.24
CA GLY A 101 -7.48 12.05 8.43
C GLY A 101 -7.14 10.95 7.41
N ALA A 102 -8.00 10.76 6.41
CA ALA A 102 -7.73 9.94 5.23
C ALA A 102 -6.80 10.69 4.25
N GLU A 103 -6.17 9.97 3.32
CA GLU A 103 -5.25 10.61 2.37
C GLU A 103 -5.93 10.93 1.03
N CYS A 104 -5.87 12.19 0.61
CA CYS A 104 -6.33 12.64 -0.70
C CYS A 104 -5.16 12.64 -1.70
N TRP A 105 -5.20 11.77 -2.71
CA TRP A 105 -4.22 11.70 -3.79
C TRP A 105 -4.88 12.05 -5.13
N ALA A 106 -4.41 13.11 -5.79
CA ALA A 106 -4.88 13.46 -7.12
C ALA A 106 -4.04 12.76 -8.20
N LEU A 107 -4.69 12.39 -9.30
CA LEU A 107 -4.01 12.02 -10.54
C LEU A 107 -3.71 13.31 -11.33
N THR A 108 -2.44 13.62 -11.53
CA THR A 108 -1.97 14.88 -12.14
C THR A 108 -1.14 14.59 -13.40
N LEU A 109 -1.44 15.30 -14.50
CA LEU A 109 -0.72 15.25 -15.76
C LEU A 109 -0.87 16.58 -16.52
N ASP A 110 0.11 16.91 -17.36
CA ASP A 110 0.01 18.02 -18.31
C ASP A 110 -0.88 17.62 -19.49
N MET A 111 -2.17 17.94 -19.42
CA MET A 111 -3.18 17.54 -20.41
C MET A 111 -3.15 18.45 -21.67
N PRO A 112 -2.73 17.93 -22.85
CA PRO A 112 -2.75 18.69 -24.11
C PRO A 112 -4.17 19.11 -24.50
N PRO A 113 -4.38 20.31 -25.09
CA PRO A 113 -5.71 20.80 -25.47
C PRO A 113 -6.57 19.80 -26.26
N GLU A 114 -5.96 19.09 -27.20
CA GLU A 114 -6.56 18.12 -28.10
C GLU A 114 -7.01 16.82 -27.41
N LEU A 115 -6.46 16.48 -26.25
CA LEU A 115 -6.83 15.30 -25.46
C LEU A 115 -7.86 15.60 -24.35
N ARG A 116 -8.24 16.87 -24.16
CA ARG A 116 -9.22 17.26 -23.14
C ARG A 116 -10.60 16.68 -23.43
N GLY A 117 -11.24 16.14 -22.39
CA GLY A 117 -12.56 15.51 -22.50
C GLY A 117 -12.54 14.09 -23.08
N GLN A 118 -11.38 13.55 -23.46
CA GLN A 118 -11.25 12.15 -23.90
C GLN A 118 -11.01 11.20 -22.72
N GLU A 119 -11.47 9.95 -22.84
CA GLU A 119 -11.03 8.85 -21.97
C GLU A 119 -9.60 8.46 -22.36
N LEU A 120 -8.68 8.41 -21.40
CA LEU A 120 -7.28 8.04 -21.63
C LEU A 120 -6.98 6.64 -21.10
N SER A 121 -6.35 5.81 -21.93
CA SER A 121 -5.84 4.50 -21.53
C SER A 121 -4.70 4.62 -20.52
N ALA A 122 -4.40 3.54 -19.79
CA ALA A 122 -3.25 3.50 -18.90
C ALA A 122 -1.90 3.70 -19.61
N GLU A 123 -1.84 3.47 -20.93
CA GLU A 123 -0.65 3.71 -21.75
C GLU A 123 -0.54 5.17 -22.16
N GLN A 124 -1.66 5.84 -22.49
CA GLN A 124 -1.71 7.28 -22.74
C GLN A 124 -1.36 8.07 -21.47
N LEU A 125 -1.90 7.67 -20.31
CA LEU A 125 -1.54 8.25 -19.01
C LEU A 125 -0.04 8.09 -18.70
N ARG A 126 0.56 6.95 -19.05
CA ARG A 126 2.02 6.74 -18.93
C ARG A 126 2.80 7.64 -19.90
N ALA A 127 2.36 7.76 -21.16
CA ALA A 127 3.02 8.59 -22.17
C ALA A 127 2.96 10.10 -21.86
N LEU A 128 1.90 10.55 -21.18
CA LEU A 128 1.74 11.93 -20.69
C LEU A 128 2.39 12.17 -19.32
N ASN A 129 3.26 11.26 -18.84
CA ASN A 129 3.96 11.35 -17.56
C ASN A 129 3.03 11.63 -16.37
N ALA A 130 1.86 10.97 -16.32
CA ALA A 130 0.94 11.10 -15.20
C ALA A 130 1.62 10.74 -13.86
N THR A 131 1.18 11.40 -12.80
CA THR A 131 1.71 11.27 -11.43
C THR A 131 0.58 11.17 -10.41
N LEU A 132 0.88 10.64 -9.23
CA LEU A 132 0.02 10.73 -8.05
C LEU A 132 0.62 11.75 -7.08
N VAL A 133 -0.14 12.80 -6.78
CA VAL A 133 0.28 13.88 -5.87
C VAL A 133 -0.65 13.89 -4.67
N ARG A 134 -0.09 13.79 -3.45
CA ARG A 134 -0.86 13.90 -2.21
C ARG A 134 -1.15 15.36 -1.92
N TYR A 135 -2.42 15.69 -1.68
CA TYR A 135 -2.85 17.01 -1.26
C TYR A 135 -3.39 16.96 0.17
N ASP A 136 -3.12 18.02 0.94
CA ASP A 136 -3.92 18.41 2.10
C ASP A 136 -4.80 19.57 1.64
N VAL A 137 -6.12 19.43 1.80
CA VAL A 137 -7.12 20.39 1.30
C VAL A 137 -7.99 20.79 2.48
N GLN A 138 -8.05 22.08 2.76
CA GLN A 138 -8.85 22.62 3.85
C GLN A 138 -9.80 23.70 3.30
N ARG A 139 -11.04 23.67 3.76
CA ARG A 139 -12.00 24.73 3.44
C ARG A 139 -11.67 25.95 4.28
N VAL A 140 -11.30 27.05 3.62
CA VAL A 140 -11.08 28.34 4.26
C VAL A 140 -12.35 29.19 4.18
N GLY A 141 -12.89 29.59 5.32
CA GLY A 141 -13.97 30.56 5.43
C GLY A 141 -15.40 30.05 5.24
N ASP A 142 -16.34 30.96 5.48
CA ASP A 142 -17.78 30.75 5.30
C ASP A 142 -18.21 30.84 3.83
N PRO A 143 -19.31 30.19 3.43
CA PRO A 143 -19.76 30.23 2.06
C PRO A 143 -20.44 31.57 1.81
N LEU A 144 -20.18 32.19 0.64
CA LEU A 144 -20.93 33.36 0.21
C LEU A 144 -22.40 32.99 0.02
N LYS A 145 -23.22 33.35 1.01
CA LYS A 145 -24.68 33.24 0.91
C LYS A 145 -25.16 34.31 -0.06
N ALA A 146 -25.97 33.93 -1.04
CA ALA A 146 -26.75 34.92 -1.78
C ALA A 146 -27.60 35.72 -0.79
N GLY A 147 -27.65 37.05 -0.96
CA GLY A 147 -28.37 37.93 -0.05
C GLY A 147 -29.86 37.58 -0.02
N ALA A 148 -30.43 37.47 1.17
CA ALA A 148 -31.87 37.50 1.34
C ALA A 148 -32.34 38.95 1.16
N ASN A 149 -32.80 39.26 -0.05
CA ASN A 149 -33.63 40.43 -0.35
C ASN A 149 -35.08 40.14 0.07
#